data_AF-A0A4P8XNE2-F1
#
_entry.id   AF-A0A4P8XNE2-F1
#
_cell.length_a   1.000
_cell.length_b   1.000
_cell.length_c   1.000
_cell.angle_alpha   90.00
_cell.angle_beta   90.00
_cell.angle_gamma   90.00
#
_symmetry.space_group_name_H-M   'P 1'
#
loop_
_entity.id
_entity.type
_entity.pdbx_description
1 polymer ?
#
loop_
_entity_poly.entity_id
_entity_poly.type
_entity_poly.pdbx_seq_one_letter_code
_entity_poly.pdbx_strand_id
1 'polypeptide(L)'
;MKNVMVRAWEIAKAAVVKFGGKVKEYFAQALAMAWAEAKAPKYTEVELKADTRKHRTWMAQIVGTHPTFKLDRKFLNQDGTDEFGDKIFRLKDGAYEFNNGNRRGFFLIQNGVKVSATQNEINSYIA
;
A
#
# COMPACT_ATOMS: atom_id res chain seq x y z
N MET A 1 7.33 7.06 8.91
CA MET A 1 8.77 7.37 9.09
C MET A 1 9.24 7.42 10.56
N LYS A 2 8.36 7.44 11.58
CA LYS A 2 8.75 7.74 12.98
C LYS A 2 9.54 6.64 13.73
N ASN A 3 9.71 5.43 13.18
CA ASN A 3 10.24 4.30 13.96
C ASN A 3 11.57 3.70 13.45
N VAL A 4 12.33 4.39 12.60
CA VAL A 4 13.58 3.82 12.04
C VAL A 4 14.61 3.56 13.14
N MET A 5 14.77 4.48 14.10
CA MET A 5 15.73 4.28 15.20
C MET A 5 15.33 3.11 16.11
N VAL A 6 14.03 2.96 16.38
CA VAL A 6 13.49 1.82 17.15
C VAL A 6 13.77 0.51 16.39
N ARG A 7 13.52 0.50 15.08
CA ARG A 7 13.76 -0.66 14.22
C ARG A 7 15.25 -1.00 14.13
N ALA A 8 16.13 -0.01 13.97
CA ALA A 8 17.57 -0.19 13.98
C ALA A 8 18.06 -0.76 15.31
N TRP A 9 17.50 -0.29 16.43
CA TRP A 9 17.81 -0.80 17.77
C TRP A 9 17.38 -2.26 17.94
N GLU A 10 16.22 -2.67 17.42
CA GLU A 10 15.77 -4.06 17.40
C GLU A 10 16.70 -4.97 16.57
N ILE A 11 17.04 -4.55 15.35
CA ILE A 11 17.94 -5.29 14.46
C ILE A 11 19.32 -5.48 15.11
N ALA A 12 19.85 -4.42 15.72
CA ALA A 12 21.14 -4.46 16.42
C ALA A 12 21.10 -5.41 17.64
N LYS A 13 20.02 -5.43 18.41
CA LYS A 13 19.86 -6.41 19.51
C LYS A 13 19.77 -7.85 19.00
N ALA A 14 19.01 -8.08 17.93
CA ALA A 14 18.90 -9.40 17.33
C ALA A 14 20.27 -9.92 16.84
N ALA A 15 21.10 -9.03 16.28
CA ALA A 15 22.47 -9.35 15.90
C ALA A 15 23.34 -9.73 17.11
N VAL A 16 23.26 -8.98 18.22
CA VAL A 16 23.99 -9.32 19.46
C VAL A 16 23.57 -10.68 20.01
N VAL A 17 22.28 -11.03 19.98
CA VAL A 17 21.81 -12.35 20.42
C VAL A 17 22.37 -13.48 19.54
N LYS A 18 22.48 -13.25 18.24
CA LYS A 18 22.92 -14.26 17.27
C LYS A 18 24.44 -14.41 17.16
N PHE A 19 25.18 -13.31 17.30
CA PHE A 19 26.61 -13.24 16.99
C PHE A 19 27.48 -12.79 18.18
N GLY A 20 26.87 -12.38 19.30
CA GLY A 20 27.59 -11.80 20.45
C GLY A 20 28.06 -10.36 20.18
N GLY A 21 28.83 -9.80 21.12
CA GLY A 21 29.36 -8.43 21.02
C GLY A 21 28.45 -7.35 21.64
N LYS A 22 28.67 -6.09 21.24
CA LYS A 22 27.93 -4.93 21.78
C LYS A 22 27.03 -4.31 20.72
N VAL A 23 25.85 -3.82 21.13
CA VAL A 23 24.86 -3.18 20.23
C VAL A 23 25.48 -2.07 19.37
N LYS A 24 26.38 -1.26 19.94
CA LYS A 24 27.07 -0.16 19.24
C LYS A 24 27.87 -0.62 18.02
N GLU A 25 28.33 -1.86 17.99
CA GLU A 25 29.15 -2.43 16.90
C GLU A 25 28.28 -2.74 15.68
N TYR A 26 27.01 -3.09 15.89
CA TYR A 26 26.06 -3.41 14.82
C TYR A 26 25.19 -2.22 14.41
N PHE A 27 25.22 -1.11 15.16
CA PHE A 27 24.23 -0.05 15.03
C PHE A 27 24.26 0.64 13.66
N ALA A 28 25.44 0.88 13.08
CA ALA A 28 25.56 1.49 11.76
C ALA A 28 24.92 0.63 10.65
N GLN A 29 25.17 -0.68 10.67
CA GLN A 29 24.60 -1.61 9.69
C GLN A 29 23.09 -1.80 9.93
N ALA A 30 22.67 -1.89 11.19
CA ALA A 30 21.26 -1.99 11.55
C ALA A 30 20.46 -0.75 11.12
N LEU A 31 21.06 0.44 11.22
CA LEU A 31 20.49 1.68 10.71
C LEU A 31 20.33 1.65 9.19
N ALA A 32 21.35 1.18 8.46
CA ALA A 32 21.27 1.05 7.01
C ALA A 32 20.14 0.10 6.59
N MET A 33 20.00 -1.05 7.26
CA MET A 33 18.90 -1.99 7.02
C MET A 33 17.54 -1.37 7.34
N ALA A 34 17.39 -0.73 8.50
CA ALA A 34 16.14 -0.07 8.88
C ALA A 34 15.77 1.06 7.91
N TRP A 35 16.75 1.79 7.37
CA TRP A 35 16.53 2.84 6.39
C TRP A 35 16.16 2.28 5.02
N ALA A 36 16.75 1.15 4.62
CA ALA A 36 16.34 0.41 3.44
C ALA A 36 14.90 -0.09 3.56
N GLU A 37 14.52 -0.71 4.69
CA GLU A 37 13.14 -1.13 4.98
C GLU A 37 12.16 0.06 4.96
N ALA A 38 12.58 1.22 5.48
CA ALA A 38 11.73 2.42 5.52
C ALA A 38 11.56 3.08 4.14
N LYS A 39 12.56 2.98 3.28
CA LYS A 39 12.54 3.52 1.91
C LYS A 39 11.98 2.55 0.89
N ALA A 40 11.93 1.25 1.22
CA ALA A 40 11.34 0.25 0.35
C ALA A 40 9.88 0.66 0.07
N PRO A 41 9.48 0.77 -1.21
CA PRO A 41 8.11 1.09 -1.54
C PRO A 41 7.21 -0.02 -1.01
N LYS A 42 6.41 0.30 0.00
CA LYS A 42 5.41 -0.61 0.54
C LYS A 42 4.25 -0.63 -0.44
N TYR A 43 4.13 -1.74 -1.13
CA TYR A 43 2.96 -2.02 -1.94
C TYR A 43 2.06 -2.96 -1.17
N THR A 44 0.76 -2.70 -1.25
CA THR A 44 -0.28 -3.64 -0.84
C THR A 44 -0.83 -4.28 -2.08
N GLU A 45 -0.77 -5.62 -2.16
CA GLU A 45 -1.44 -6.34 -3.21
C GLU A 45 -2.95 -6.37 -2.93
N VAL A 46 -3.72 -5.89 -3.90
CA VAL A 46 -5.18 -5.89 -3.88
C VAL A 46 -5.67 -6.63 -5.10
N GLU A 47 -6.46 -7.66 -4.86
CA GLU A 47 -7.06 -8.49 -5.90
C GLU A 47 -8.47 -7.97 -6.25
N LEU A 48 -8.80 -8.02 -7.54
CA LEU A 48 -10.16 -7.88 -8.04
C LEU A 48 -10.49 -9.07 -8.93
N LYS A 49 -11.76 -9.48 -8.92
CA LYS A 49 -12.22 -10.57 -9.78
C LYS A 49 -11.95 -10.31 -11.26
N ALA A 50 -11.73 -11.37 -12.01
CA ALA A 50 -11.59 -11.35 -13.45
C ALA A 50 -12.80 -10.67 -14.11
N ASP A 51 -12.59 -10.15 -15.32
CA ASP A 51 -13.69 -9.64 -16.11
C ASP A 51 -14.61 -10.79 -16.54
N THR A 52 -15.92 -10.59 -16.42
CA THR A 52 -16.92 -11.48 -17.00
C THR A 52 -17.50 -10.84 -18.25
N ARG A 53 -18.23 -11.61 -19.06
CA ARG A 53 -18.95 -11.06 -20.24
C ARG A 53 -19.92 -9.93 -19.89
N LYS A 54 -20.50 -9.95 -18.68
CA LYS A 54 -21.52 -8.99 -18.22
C LYS A 54 -20.95 -7.83 -17.41
N HIS A 55 -19.88 -8.08 -16.65
CA HIS A 55 -19.34 -7.12 -15.70
C HIS A 55 -17.83 -6.97 -15.88
N ARG A 56 -17.39 -5.72 -15.98
CA ARG A 56 -15.97 -5.35 -15.99
C ARG A 56 -15.54 -4.88 -14.61
N THR A 57 -14.39 -5.37 -14.15
CA THR A 57 -13.74 -4.95 -12.92
C THR A 57 -12.64 -3.95 -13.24
N TRP A 58 -12.46 -2.97 -12.36
CA TRP A 58 -11.46 -1.93 -12.55
C TRP A 58 -11.04 -1.33 -11.21
N MET A 59 -9.84 -0.75 -11.21
CA MET A 59 -9.25 -0.01 -10.10
C MET A 59 -8.88 1.39 -10.59
N ALA A 60 -9.13 2.40 -9.78
CA ALA A 60 -8.68 3.77 -10.05
C ALA A 60 -8.05 4.37 -8.79
N GLN A 61 -6.93 5.06 -8.98
CA GLN A 61 -6.38 5.93 -7.95
C GLN A 61 -7.13 7.26 -7.99
N ILE A 62 -7.49 7.76 -6.81
CA ILE A 62 -8.08 9.09 -6.69
C ILE A 62 -6.95 10.09 -6.54
N VAL A 63 -6.83 11.00 -7.51
CA VAL A 63 -5.70 11.95 -7.62
C VAL A 63 -6.06 13.35 -7.17
N GLY A 64 -7.35 13.66 -7.03
CA GLY A 64 -7.84 14.99 -6.71
C GLY A 64 -9.35 15.03 -6.61
N THR A 65 -9.88 16.25 -6.48
CA THR A 65 -11.31 16.52 -6.58
C THR A 65 -11.66 16.98 -8.01
N HIS A 66 -12.85 16.64 -8.48
CA HIS A 66 -13.35 17.04 -9.80
C HIS A 66 -14.66 17.83 -9.64
N PRO A 67 -14.86 18.99 -10.31
CA PRO A 67 -16.04 19.84 -10.11
C PRO A 67 -17.38 19.10 -10.34
N THR A 68 -17.47 18.36 -11.45
CA THR A 68 -18.65 17.56 -11.81
C THR A 68 -18.72 16.21 -11.07
N PHE A 69 -17.67 15.39 -11.18
CA PHE A 69 -17.68 14.00 -10.68
C PHE A 69 -17.23 13.83 -9.23
N LYS A 70 -17.00 14.94 -8.53
CA LYS A 70 -16.52 15.08 -7.14
C LYS A 70 -15.09 14.59 -6.90
N LEU A 71 -14.69 13.50 -7.57
CA LEU A 71 -13.37 12.90 -7.48
C LEU A 71 -12.74 12.77 -8.87
N ASP A 72 -11.47 13.14 -8.96
CA ASP A 72 -10.64 12.91 -10.14
C ASP A 72 -9.96 11.54 -10.04
N ARG A 73 -10.03 10.77 -11.13
CA ARG A 73 -9.72 9.34 -11.16
C ARG A 73 -8.67 9.06 -12.23
N LYS A 74 -7.58 8.44 -11.80
CA LYS A 74 -6.60 7.81 -12.69
C LYS A 74 -6.80 6.31 -12.68
N PHE A 75 -7.40 5.77 -13.74
CA PHE A 75 -7.58 4.33 -13.90
C PHE A 75 -6.22 3.62 -14.00
N LEU A 76 -6.12 2.49 -13.29
CA LEU A 76 -4.90 1.71 -13.19
C LEU A 76 -5.01 0.47 -14.07
N ASN A 77 -3.87 0.10 -14.66
CA ASN A 77 -3.70 -1.23 -15.24
C ASN A 77 -3.36 -2.21 -14.12
N GLN A 78 -3.74 -3.47 -14.30
CA GLN A 78 -3.33 -4.54 -13.41
C GLN A 78 -1.82 -4.80 -13.56
N ASP A 79 -1.15 -5.13 -12.46
CA ASP A 79 0.27 -5.49 -12.45
C ASP A 79 0.49 -6.97 -12.80
N GLY A 80 -0.55 -7.78 -12.69
CA GLY A 80 -0.53 -9.19 -13.04
C GLY A 80 -1.90 -9.84 -12.92
N THR A 81 -1.92 -11.16 -13.13
CA THR A 81 -3.07 -12.03 -12.92
C THR A 81 -2.68 -13.20 -12.04
N ASP A 82 -3.61 -13.68 -11.24
CA ASP A 82 -3.46 -14.96 -10.54
C ASP A 82 -3.78 -16.16 -11.46
N GLU A 83 -3.75 -17.36 -10.91
CA GLU A 83 -4.05 -18.62 -11.62
C GLU A 83 -5.51 -18.70 -12.11
N PHE A 84 -6.43 -17.93 -11.51
CA PHE A 84 -7.84 -17.89 -11.85
C PHE A 84 -8.19 -16.74 -12.82
N GLY A 85 -7.20 -15.92 -13.18
CA GLY A 85 -7.36 -14.75 -14.04
C GLY A 85 -7.86 -13.50 -13.31
N ASP A 86 -7.92 -13.54 -11.97
CA ASP A 86 -8.20 -12.38 -11.13
C ASP A 86 -7.06 -11.37 -11.23
N LYS A 87 -7.43 -10.09 -11.20
CA LYS A 87 -6.53 -8.97 -11.47
C LYS A 87 -5.80 -8.58 -10.19
N ILE A 88 -4.48 -8.52 -10.25
CA ILE A 88 -3.63 -8.12 -9.12
C ILE A 88 -3.16 -6.69 -9.33
N PHE A 89 -3.33 -5.85 -8.30
CA PHE A 89 -2.85 -4.47 -8.26
C PHE A 89 -1.90 -4.26 -7.09
N ARG A 90 -0.71 -3.71 -7.35
CA ARG A 90 0.30 -3.35 -6.35
C ARG A 90 0.18 -1.87 -6.02
N LEU A 91 -0.60 -1.59 -4.98
CA LEU A 91 -0.98 -0.23 -4.63
C LEU A 91 -0.05 0.36 -3.58
N LYS A 92 0.41 1.59 -3.80
CA LYS A 92 1.11 2.39 -2.78
C LYS A 92 0.10 3.05 -1.85
N ASP A 93 0.59 3.66 -0.78
CA ASP A 93 -0.22 4.54 0.07
C ASP A 93 -0.98 5.59 -0.76
N GLY A 94 -2.27 5.73 -0.50
CA GLY A 94 -3.16 6.61 -1.25
C GLY A 94 -4.63 6.20 -1.20
N ALA A 95 -5.45 6.96 -1.92
CA ALA A 95 -6.89 6.75 -2.04
C ALA A 95 -7.24 6.03 -3.35
N TYR A 96 -8.13 5.03 -3.25
CA TYR A 96 -8.52 4.22 -4.40
C TYR A 96 -10.03 3.98 -4.42
N GLU A 97 -10.57 3.89 -5.63
CA GLU A 97 -11.90 3.37 -5.92
C GLU A 97 -11.76 2.10 -6.73
N PHE A 98 -12.60 1.12 -6.43
CA PHE A 98 -12.68 -0.12 -7.18
C PHE A 98 -14.11 -0.40 -7.62
N ASN A 99 -14.22 -1.14 -8.70
CA ASN A 99 -15.41 -1.89 -9.07
C ASN A 99 -15.05 -3.37 -9.16
N ASN A 100 -15.68 -4.21 -8.34
CA ASN A 100 -15.45 -5.65 -8.35
C ASN A 100 -16.44 -6.43 -9.23
N GLY A 101 -17.22 -5.72 -10.06
CA GLY A 101 -18.23 -6.30 -10.94
C GLY A 101 -19.63 -6.36 -10.32
N ASN A 102 -19.72 -6.36 -8.99
CA ASN A 102 -21.00 -6.33 -8.26
C ASN A 102 -21.27 -4.98 -7.60
N ARG A 103 -20.23 -4.36 -7.03
CA ARG A 103 -20.32 -3.07 -6.34
C ARG A 103 -19.09 -2.21 -6.56
N ARG A 104 -19.31 -0.91 -6.44
CA ARG A 104 -18.25 0.08 -6.30
C ARG A 104 -17.98 0.35 -4.83
N GLY A 105 -16.74 0.70 -4.51
CA GLY A 105 -16.35 1.06 -3.16
C GLY A 105 -15.03 1.81 -3.12
N PHE A 106 -14.74 2.40 -1.97
CA PHE A 106 -13.51 3.15 -1.74
C PHE A 106 -12.68 2.50 -0.62
N PHE A 107 -11.38 2.70 -0.69
CA PHE A 107 -10.47 2.36 0.40
C PHE A 107 -9.22 3.23 0.33
N LEU A 108 -8.54 3.30 1.47
CA LEU A 108 -7.23 3.91 1.62
C LEU A 108 -6.20 2.79 1.77
N ILE A 109 -5.02 3.00 1.19
CA ILE A 109 -3.81 2.29 1.62
C ILE A 109 -3.05 3.26 2.53
N GLN A 110 -2.85 2.87 3.79
CA GLN A 110 -2.12 3.67 4.77
C GLN A 110 -1.03 2.80 5.39
N ASN A 111 0.23 3.21 5.23
CA ASN A 111 1.39 2.45 5.68
C ASN A 111 1.41 0.99 5.15
N GLY A 112 0.91 0.77 3.93
CA GLY A 112 0.79 -0.56 3.33
C GLY A 112 -0.37 -1.41 3.85
N VAL A 113 -1.32 -0.84 4.60
CA VAL A 113 -2.53 -1.53 5.07
C VAL A 113 -3.76 -0.98 4.37
N LYS A 114 -4.64 -1.88 3.90
CA LYS A 114 -5.92 -1.53 3.30
C LYS A 114 -6.96 -1.21 4.37
N VAL A 115 -7.50 0.00 4.33
CA VAL A 115 -8.54 0.50 5.23
C VAL A 115 -9.78 0.86 4.40
N SER A 116 -10.93 0.26 4.71
CA SER A 116 -12.20 0.61 4.06
C SER A 116 -12.54 2.08 4.31
N ALA A 117 -13.00 2.79 3.29
CA ALA A 117 -13.36 4.20 3.41
C ALA A 117 -14.66 4.51 2.67
N THR A 118 -15.34 5.56 3.11
CA THR A 118 -16.45 6.19 2.44
C THR A 118 -15.96 7.31 1.51
N GLN A 119 -16.82 7.77 0.59
CA GLN A 119 -16.46 8.86 -0.32
C GLN A 119 -16.13 10.17 0.44
N ASN A 120 -16.79 10.43 1.57
CA ASN A 120 -16.52 11.61 2.40
C ASN A 120 -15.13 11.53 3.03
N GLU A 121 -14.73 10.36 3.53
CA GLU A 121 -13.38 10.17 4.09
C GLU A 121 -12.30 10.29 3.01
N ILE A 122 -12.57 9.84 1.78
CA ILE A 122 -11.66 10.05 0.64
C ILE A 122 -11.55 11.54 0.32
N ASN A 123 -12.66 12.29 0.28
CA ASN A 123 -12.62 13.73 0.06
C ASN A 123 -11.79 14.43 1.13
N SER A 124 -11.97 14.09 2.41
CA SER A 124 -11.19 14.65 3.52
C SER A 124 -9.72 14.25 3.50
N TYR A 125 -9.36 13.12 2.89
CA TYR A 125 -7.98 12.67 2.75
C TYR A 125 -7.24 13.40 1.63
N ILE A 126 -7.97 13.86 0.60
CA ILE A 126 -7.41 14.51 -0.59
C ILE A 126 -7.43 16.04 -0.50
N ALA A 127 -8.37 16.59 0.28
CA ALA A 127 -8.45 18.02 0.59
C ALA A 127 -7.26 18.50 1.44
#